data_AF-A0AA38JD04-F1
#
_entry.id   AF-A0AA38JD04-F1
#
_cell.length_a   1.000
_cell.length_b   1.000
_cell.length_c   1.000
_cell.angle_alpha   90.00
_cell.angle_beta   90.00
_cell.angle_gamma   90.00
#
_symmetry.space_group_name_H-M   'P 1'
#
loop_
_entity.id
_entity.type
_entity.pdbx_description
1 polymer ?
#
loop_
_entity_poly.entity_id
_entity_poly.type
_entity_poly.pdbx_seq_one_letter_code
_entity_poly.pdbx_strand_id
1 'polypeptide(L)'
;MRFSIISVSRFPDVTENFKLHNFQLQRYLGGVMIEGGSDTTSSFLQSLILLLTAYPEVQRKGYEEIDRVIGDQRVPAIDDVPDLPYIQAIVKETHRMRPVAPLAIPHANREAETYKGHVIPEGSTIFVNTWGIYHDPDVYEDPETFNPDRYMHNEHGTKANVDTSNFNRADIAFGSGRRICPGMHLANNSLLLNTMNLIWAFTFGHAVDSRTGQPIPVDLFSYHKGILTAPKAFQCKITCRSLRHAQIIEKEFREAIPTFERFEGNLSAEDEAWLKATRQ
;
A
#
# COMPACT_ATOMS: atom_id res chain seq x y z
N MET A 1 33.02 -11.18 -25.94
CA MET A 1 31.75 -11.35 -25.18
C MET A 1 31.13 -9.98 -24.98
N ARG A 2 30.16 -9.61 -25.84
CA ARG A 2 29.42 -8.35 -25.77
C ARG A 2 28.01 -8.69 -25.33
N PHE A 3 27.56 -8.09 -24.23
CA PHE A 3 26.17 -8.13 -23.80
C PHE A 3 25.36 -7.24 -24.73
N SER A 4 24.52 -7.86 -25.57
CA SER A 4 23.51 -7.15 -26.34
C SER A 4 22.32 -6.86 -25.45
N ILE A 5 22.04 -5.57 -25.29
CA ILE A 5 20.78 -5.02 -24.78
C ILE A 5 19.64 -5.69 -25.55
N ILE A 6 18.74 -6.35 -24.82
CA ILE A 6 17.51 -6.90 -25.39
C ILE A 6 16.68 -5.70 -25.87
N SER A 7 16.73 -5.50 -27.18
CA SER A 7 15.85 -4.61 -27.94
C SER A 7 14.39 -4.92 -27.60
N VAL A 8 13.64 -3.89 -27.22
CA VAL A 8 12.18 -3.91 -27.06
C VAL A 8 11.51 -4.03 -28.44
N SER A 9 11.72 -5.15 -29.14
CA SER A 9 11.24 -5.37 -30.52
C SER A 9 10.39 -6.63 -30.68
N ARG A 10 9.92 -7.24 -29.58
CA ARG A 10 8.99 -8.38 -29.65
C ARG A 10 7.85 -8.29 -28.64
N PHE A 11 7.12 -7.18 -28.67
CA PHE A 11 5.68 -7.26 -28.45
C PHE A 11 5.06 -7.36 -29.86
N PRO A 12 4.38 -8.47 -30.22
CA PRO A 12 3.55 -8.48 -31.40
C PRO A 12 2.43 -7.45 -31.21
N ASP A 13 2.63 -6.31 -31.86
CA ASP A 13 1.63 -5.40 -32.41
C ASP A 13 0.36 -5.15 -31.59
N VAL A 14 0.53 -4.46 -30.45
CA VAL A 14 -0.57 -3.70 -29.84
C VAL A 14 -0.97 -2.53 -30.76
N THR A 15 -0.05 -2.07 -31.60
CA THR A 15 -0.23 -0.98 -32.58
C THR A 15 -1.08 -1.37 -33.79
N GLU A 16 -0.86 -2.53 -34.43
CA GLU A 16 -1.66 -2.95 -35.60
C GLU A 16 -3.10 -3.31 -35.24
N ASN A 17 -3.34 -3.98 -34.10
CA ASN A 17 -4.70 -4.42 -33.75
C ASN A 17 -5.61 -3.29 -33.26
N PHE A 18 -5.05 -2.20 -32.72
CA PHE A 18 -5.83 -1.09 -32.15
C PHE A 18 -5.64 0.25 -32.89
N LYS A 19 -4.78 0.34 -33.91
CA LYS A 19 -4.46 1.57 -34.67
C LYS A 19 -4.11 2.77 -33.77
N LEU A 20 -3.49 2.54 -32.62
CA LEU A 20 -3.11 3.60 -31.69
C LEU A 20 -1.88 4.33 -32.22
N HIS A 21 -2.00 5.64 -32.43
CA HIS A 21 -0.85 6.48 -32.78
C HIS A 21 0.07 6.63 -31.55
N ASN A 22 1.38 6.84 -31.75
CA ASN A 22 2.38 6.94 -30.68
C ASN A 22 1.95 7.84 -29.50
N PHE A 23 1.26 8.94 -29.80
CA PHE A 23 0.75 9.88 -28.81
C PHE A 23 -0.39 9.30 -27.94
N GLN A 24 -1.27 8.48 -28.51
CA GLN A 24 -2.36 7.81 -27.78
C GLN A 24 -1.80 6.71 -26.88
N LEU A 25 -0.78 5.99 -27.35
CA LEU A 25 -0.08 4.99 -26.54
C LEU A 25 0.62 5.64 -25.33
N GLN A 26 1.29 6.78 -25.54
CA GLN A 26 1.93 7.54 -24.46
C GLN A 26 0.92 8.02 -23.41
N ARG A 27 -0.24 8.54 -23.85
CA ARG A 27 -1.31 8.96 -22.92
C ARG A 27 -1.91 7.79 -22.17
N TYR A 28 -2.14 6.66 -22.84
CA TYR A 28 -2.69 5.47 -22.19
C TYR A 28 -1.73 4.91 -21.14
N LEU A 29 -0.45 4.76 -21.49
CA LEU A 29 0.59 4.32 -20.56
C LEU A 29 0.74 5.30 -19.39
N GLY A 30 0.78 6.60 -19.66
CA GLY A 30 0.84 7.64 -18.64
C GLY A 30 -0.36 7.57 -17.67
N GLY A 31 -1.57 7.44 -18.21
CA GLY A 31 -2.79 7.31 -17.41
C GLY A 31 -2.77 6.08 -16.50
N VAL A 32 -2.45 4.91 -17.05
CA VAL A 32 -2.39 3.65 -16.27
C VAL A 32 -1.30 3.68 -15.21
N MET A 33 -0.14 4.32 -15.49
CA MET A 33 0.92 4.47 -14.49
C MET A 33 0.52 5.42 -13.36
N ILE A 34 -0.15 6.53 -13.67
CA ILE A 34 -0.62 7.50 -12.67
C ILE A 34 -1.71 6.86 -11.80
N GLU A 35 -2.72 6.26 -12.42
CA GLU A 35 -3.82 5.57 -11.71
C GLU A 35 -3.26 4.45 -10.84
N GLY A 36 -2.43 3.58 -11.43
CA GLY A 36 -1.82 2.45 -10.73
C GLY A 36 -0.91 2.84 -9.57
N GLY A 37 -0.17 3.95 -9.69
CA GLY A 37 0.77 4.40 -8.66
C GLY A 37 0.16 5.30 -7.58
N SER A 38 -0.83 6.11 -7.93
CA SER A 38 -1.47 7.07 -7.01
C SER A 38 -2.58 6.42 -6.18
N ASP A 39 -3.57 5.85 -6.85
CA ASP A 39 -4.84 5.48 -6.22
C ASP A 39 -4.67 4.23 -5.34
N THR A 40 -3.81 3.29 -5.75
CA THR A 40 -3.55 2.08 -4.97
C THR A 40 -2.75 2.38 -3.70
N THR A 41 -1.69 3.18 -3.80
CA THR A 41 -0.84 3.58 -2.67
C THR A 41 -1.64 4.39 -1.66
N SER A 42 -2.44 5.36 -2.12
CA SER A 42 -3.30 6.16 -1.24
C SER A 42 -4.37 5.31 -0.55
N SER A 43 -5.03 4.39 -1.25
CA SER A 43 -6.02 3.46 -0.68
C SER A 43 -5.41 2.57 0.42
N PHE A 44 -4.18 2.10 0.21
CA PHE A 44 -3.43 1.37 1.23
C PHE A 44 -3.15 2.24 2.45
N LEU A 45 -2.59 3.44 2.25
CA LEU A 45 -2.21 4.32 3.37
C LEU A 45 -3.43 4.77 4.18
N GLN A 46 -4.58 4.98 3.54
CA GLN A 46 -5.84 5.25 4.24
C GLN A 46 -6.28 4.05 5.08
N SER A 47 -6.16 2.83 4.54
CA SER A 47 -6.45 1.59 5.30
C SER A 47 -5.48 1.40 6.45
N LEU A 48 -4.19 1.69 6.26
CA LEU A 48 -3.18 1.68 7.32
C LEU A 48 -3.56 2.63 8.46
N ILE A 49 -3.91 3.88 8.15
CA ILE A 49 -4.31 4.86 9.17
C ILE A 49 -5.58 4.42 9.91
N LEU A 50 -6.55 3.86 9.18
CA LEU A 50 -7.77 3.29 9.77
C LEU A 50 -7.43 2.18 10.77
N LEU A 51 -6.54 1.26 10.40
CA LEU A 51 -6.12 0.14 11.23
C LEU A 51 -5.27 0.61 12.43
N LEU A 52 -4.31 1.51 12.24
CA LEU A 52 -3.54 2.09 13.37
C LEU A 52 -4.43 2.87 14.34
N THR A 53 -5.51 3.49 13.86
CA THR A 53 -6.51 4.16 14.71
C THR A 53 -7.28 3.16 15.57
N ALA A 54 -7.65 2.00 15.01
CA ALA A 54 -8.41 0.97 15.70
C ALA A 54 -7.57 0.05 16.61
N TYR A 55 -6.26 -0.08 16.33
CA TYR A 55 -5.34 -1.00 17.00
C TYR A 55 -4.12 -0.25 17.60
N PRO A 56 -4.33 0.54 18.67
CA PRO A 56 -3.27 1.38 19.25
C PRO A 56 -2.09 0.60 19.81
N GLU A 57 -2.28 -0.67 20.19
CA GLU A 57 -1.22 -1.56 20.67
C GLU A 57 -0.24 -1.96 19.56
N VAL A 58 -0.71 -2.12 18.31
CA VAL A 58 0.15 -2.34 17.15
C VAL A 58 1.01 -1.12 16.89
N GLN A 59 0.40 0.06 16.92
CA GLN A 59 1.10 1.34 16.78
C GLN A 59 2.18 1.48 17.87
N ARG A 60 1.87 1.14 19.12
CA ARG A 60 2.81 1.17 20.25
C ARG A 60 4.02 0.25 20.04
N LYS A 61 3.83 -0.97 19.54
CA LYS A 61 4.94 -1.88 19.21
C LYS A 61 5.79 -1.36 18.04
N GLY A 62 5.15 -0.73 17.05
CA GLY A 62 5.86 -0.02 15.97
C GLY A 62 6.74 1.11 16.50
N TYR A 63 6.27 1.87 17.49
CA TYR A 63 7.07 2.89 18.17
C TYR A 63 8.29 2.30 18.88
N GLU A 64 8.12 1.21 19.62
CA GLU A 64 9.23 0.57 20.33
C GLU A 64 10.36 0.12 19.38
N GLU A 65 10.01 -0.35 18.18
CA GLU A 65 10.99 -0.69 17.15
C GLU A 65 11.64 0.54 16.53
N ILE A 66 10.84 1.52 16.11
CA ILE A 66 11.33 2.76 15.49
C ILE A 66 12.23 3.55 16.44
N ASP A 67 11.84 3.68 17.71
CA ASP A 67 12.61 4.43 18.70
C ASP A 67 13.93 3.73 19.03
N ARG A 68 13.95 2.38 19.00
CA ARG A 68 15.16 1.58 19.22
C ARG A 68 16.16 1.70 18.07
N VAL A 69 15.68 1.71 16.82
CA VAL A 69 16.53 1.66 15.62
C VAL A 69 16.94 3.06 15.16
N ILE A 70 16.01 4.02 15.19
CA ILE A 70 16.16 5.34 14.58
C ILE A 70 16.20 6.45 15.64
N GLY A 71 15.34 6.36 16.65
CA GLY A 71 15.16 7.41 17.67
C GLY A 71 14.52 8.68 17.10
N ASP A 72 14.84 9.83 17.68
CA ASP A 72 14.20 11.13 17.39
C ASP A 72 15.19 12.18 16.82
N GLN A 73 16.25 11.72 16.14
CA GLN A 73 17.32 12.60 15.64
C GLN A 73 17.25 12.87 14.13
N ARG A 74 16.60 11.99 13.37
CA ARG A 74 16.38 12.11 11.92
C ARG A 74 15.10 11.41 11.50
N VAL A 75 14.61 11.70 10.31
CA VAL A 75 13.54 10.93 9.68
C VAL A 75 14.01 9.52 9.29
N PRO A 76 13.12 8.52 9.28
CA PRO A 76 13.39 7.20 8.72
C PRO A 76 13.76 7.26 7.23
N ALA A 77 14.76 6.47 6.85
CA ALA A 77 15.21 6.28 5.46
C ALA A 77 15.03 4.83 5.01
N ILE A 78 14.99 4.60 3.70
CA ILE A 78 14.76 3.25 3.14
C ILE A 78 15.81 2.24 3.60
N ASP A 79 17.03 2.70 3.87
CA ASP A 79 18.14 1.86 4.35
C ASP A 79 17.91 1.32 5.78
N ASP A 80 16.95 1.88 6.53
CA ASP A 80 16.58 1.39 7.87
C ASP A 80 15.68 0.14 7.81
N VAL A 81 15.01 -0.11 6.66
CA VAL A 81 14.01 -1.17 6.52
C VAL A 81 14.50 -2.56 7.00
N PRO A 82 15.72 -3.02 6.68
CA PRO A 82 16.21 -4.32 7.14
C PRO A 82 16.18 -4.51 8.66
N ASP A 83 16.33 -3.41 9.42
CA ASP A 83 16.35 -3.42 10.89
C ASP A 83 14.95 -3.17 11.51
N LEU A 84 13.92 -3.04 10.68
CA LEU A 84 12.52 -2.77 11.08
C LEU A 84 11.55 -3.92 10.71
N PRO A 85 11.76 -5.14 11.22
CA PRO A 85 10.92 -6.29 10.87
C PRO A 85 9.46 -6.14 11.31
N TYR A 86 9.17 -5.44 12.41
CA TYR A 86 7.79 -5.20 12.84
C TYR A 86 7.06 -4.20 11.94
N ILE A 87 7.74 -3.16 11.46
CA ILE A 87 7.17 -2.25 10.45
C ILE A 87 6.88 -3.00 9.15
N GLN A 88 7.80 -3.87 8.71
CA GLN A 88 7.55 -4.75 7.55
C GLN A 88 6.32 -5.64 7.78
N ALA A 89 6.16 -6.17 9.00
CA ALA A 89 4.99 -6.95 9.39
C ALA A 89 3.68 -6.13 9.35
N ILE A 90 3.71 -4.85 9.78
CA ILE A 90 2.54 -3.95 9.69
C ILE A 90 2.10 -3.76 8.24
N VAL A 91 3.06 -3.57 7.31
CA VAL A 91 2.75 -3.42 5.88
C VAL A 91 2.13 -4.70 5.32
N LYS A 92 2.72 -5.86 5.62
CA LYS A 92 2.19 -7.17 5.18
C LYS A 92 0.79 -7.43 5.74
N GLU A 93 0.56 -7.16 7.02
CA GLU A 93 -0.74 -7.37 7.66
C GLU A 93 -1.80 -6.40 7.13
N THR A 94 -1.41 -5.17 6.78
CA THR A 94 -2.33 -4.22 6.14
C THR A 94 -2.79 -4.73 4.78
N HIS A 95 -1.86 -5.25 3.96
CA HIS A 95 -2.21 -5.89 2.68
C HIS A 95 -3.11 -7.11 2.86
N ARG A 96 -2.83 -7.96 3.87
CA ARG A 96 -3.63 -9.15 4.16
C ARG A 96 -5.05 -8.78 4.57
N MET A 97 -5.18 -7.91 5.57
CA MET A 97 -6.47 -7.57 6.15
C MET A 97 -7.32 -6.71 5.22
N ARG A 98 -6.71 -5.78 4.47
CA ARG A 98 -7.41 -4.86 3.57
C ARG A 98 -6.69 -4.79 2.22
N PRO A 99 -6.76 -5.86 1.40
CA PRO A 99 -6.15 -5.85 0.07
C PRO A 99 -6.84 -4.81 -0.81
N VAL A 100 -6.03 -3.95 -1.45
CA VAL A 100 -6.54 -2.87 -2.33
C VAL A 100 -7.39 -3.42 -3.47
N ALA A 101 -7.05 -4.60 -4.00
CA ALA A 101 -7.81 -5.29 -5.04
C ALA A 101 -8.28 -6.67 -4.53
N PRO A 102 -9.41 -6.74 -3.79
CA PRO A 102 -9.83 -7.97 -3.09
C PRO A 102 -10.18 -9.14 -4.02
N LEU A 103 -10.58 -8.86 -5.27
CA LEU A 103 -10.86 -9.87 -6.30
C LEU A 103 -9.82 -9.86 -7.45
N ALA A 104 -8.68 -9.20 -7.23
CA ALA A 104 -7.68 -8.88 -8.25
C ALA A 104 -8.31 -8.22 -9.50
N ILE A 105 -7.57 -8.22 -10.61
CA ILE A 105 -8.10 -7.83 -11.92
C ILE A 105 -8.65 -9.08 -12.62
N PRO A 106 -9.83 -9.04 -13.27
CA PRO A 106 -10.39 -10.19 -13.96
C PRO A 106 -9.47 -10.70 -15.08
N HIS A 107 -9.33 -12.01 -15.18
CA HIS A 107 -8.59 -12.71 -16.23
C HIS A 107 -9.57 -13.42 -17.19
N ALA A 108 -9.06 -13.84 -18.35
CA ALA A 108 -9.77 -14.75 -19.25
C ALA A 108 -8.83 -15.84 -19.76
N ASN A 109 -9.30 -17.08 -19.79
CA ASN A 109 -8.58 -18.19 -20.40
C ASN A 109 -8.70 -18.15 -21.93
N ARG A 110 -7.62 -18.55 -22.62
CA ARG A 110 -7.52 -18.51 -24.09
C ARG A 110 -7.99 -19.78 -24.77
N GLU A 111 -8.11 -20.86 -24.01
CA GLU A 111 -8.55 -22.17 -24.46
C GLU A 111 -9.30 -22.84 -23.32
N ALA A 112 -10.10 -23.87 -23.63
CA ALA A 112 -10.77 -24.63 -22.60
C ALA A 112 -9.74 -25.39 -21.75
N GLU A 113 -9.83 -25.26 -20.42
CA GLU A 113 -8.90 -25.87 -19.48
C GLU A 113 -9.67 -26.75 -18.47
N THR A 114 -9.03 -27.78 -17.92
CA THR A 114 -9.61 -28.57 -16.82
C THR A 114 -8.84 -28.29 -15.53
N TYR A 115 -9.53 -27.77 -14.52
CA TYR A 115 -8.95 -27.49 -13.21
C TYR A 115 -9.72 -28.24 -12.12
N LYS A 116 -9.01 -29.07 -11.34
CA LYS A 116 -9.60 -29.90 -10.27
C LYS A 116 -10.84 -30.69 -10.72
N GLY A 117 -10.82 -31.22 -11.94
CA GLY A 117 -11.92 -32.00 -12.53
C GLY A 117 -13.06 -31.16 -13.11
N HIS A 118 -12.98 -29.82 -13.07
CA HIS A 118 -13.96 -28.93 -13.67
C HIS A 118 -13.45 -28.38 -15.00
N VAL A 119 -14.29 -28.43 -16.04
CA VAL A 119 -14.01 -27.78 -17.33
C VAL A 119 -14.29 -26.29 -17.20
N ILE A 120 -13.30 -25.47 -17.52
CA ILE A 120 -13.38 -24.02 -17.65
C ILE A 120 -13.42 -23.73 -19.17
N PRO A 121 -14.59 -23.38 -19.74
CA PRO A 121 -14.71 -23.09 -21.16
C PRO A 121 -13.80 -21.94 -21.60
N GLU A 122 -13.35 -21.94 -22.85
CA GLU A 122 -12.61 -20.82 -23.44
C GLU A 122 -13.35 -19.49 -23.26
N GLY A 123 -12.61 -18.42 -22.94
CA GLY A 123 -13.18 -17.08 -22.75
C GLY A 123 -13.91 -16.86 -21.43
N SER A 124 -13.87 -17.82 -20.50
CA SER A 124 -14.43 -17.65 -19.16
C SER A 124 -13.73 -16.52 -18.41
N THR A 125 -14.50 -15.67 -17.73
CA THR A 125 -13.94 -14.65 -16.83
C THR A 125 -13.56 -15.29 -15.50
N ILE A 126 -12.31 -15.11 -15.09
CA ILE A 126 -11.73 -15.71 -13.89
C ILE A 126 -11.34 -14.59 -12.92
N PHE A 127 -11.84 -14.67 -11.69
CA PHE A 127 -11.44 -13.79 -10.59
C PHE A 127 -10.55 -14.56 -9.62
N VAL A 128 -9.53 -13.88 -9.10
CA VAL A 128 -8.70 -14.40 -8.00
C VAL A 128 -9.22 -13.76 -6.72
N ASN A 129 -9.84 -14.57 -5.85
CA ASN A 129 -10.38 -14.07 -4.59
C ASN A 129 -9.27 -13.85 -3.54
N THR A 130 -8.46 -12.80 -3.73
CA THR A 130 -7.38 -12.41 -2.81
C THR A 130 -7.88 -12.21 -1.39
N TRP A 131 -9.06 -11.60 -1.21
CA TRP A 131 -9.70 -11.45 0.10
C TRP A 131 -9.91 -12.80 0.77
N GLY A 132 -10.55 -13.74 0.08
CA GLY A 132 -10.81 -15.08 0.60
C GLY A 132 -9.53 -15.84 0.93
N ILE A 133 -8.49 -15.70 0.11
CA ILE A 133 -7.18 -16.30 0.37
C ILE A 133 -6.55 -15.76 1.66
N TYR A 134 -6.68 -14.46 1.92
CA TYR A 134 -6.14 -13.79 3.10
C TYR A 134 -6.97 -13.94 4.37
N HIS A 135 -8.24 -14.32 4.25
CA HIS A 135 -9.16 -14.52 5.36
C HIS A 135 -9.53 -16.00 5.57
N ASP A 136 -8.79 -16.92 4.97
CA ASP A 136 -8.97 -18.36 5.15
C ASP A 136 -8.57 -18.77 6.58
N PRO A 137 -9.52 -19.22 7.44
CA PRO A 137 -9.25 -19.58 8.83
C PRO A 137 -8.43 -20.87 8.97
N ASP A 138 -8.31 -21.69 7.92
CA ASP A 138 -7.43 -22.86 7.91
C ASP A 138 -5.96 -22.43 7.72
N VAL A 139 -5.73 -21.24 7.15
CA VAL A 139 -4.40 -20.69 6.86
C VAL A 139 -3.93 -19.67 7.91
N TYR A 140 -4.82 -18.76 8.30
CA TYR A 140 -4.52 -17.64 9.19
C TYR A 140 -5.26 -17.77 10.52
N GLU A 141 -4.56 -17.55 11.64
CA GLU A 141 -5.19 -17.47 12.95
C GLU A 141 -5.91 -16.14 13.12
N ASP A 142 -7.15 -16.17 13.62
CA ASP A 142 -8.03 -15.00 13.77
C ASP A 142 -7.95 -14.05 12.55
N PRO A 143 -8.41 -14.48 11.35
CA PRO A 143 -8.17 -13.75 10.11
C PRO A 143 -8.81 -12.34 10.08
N GLU A 144 -9.82 -12.09 10.90
CA GLU A 144 -10.49 -10.78 10.98
C GLU A 144 -9.77 -9.79 11.93
N THR A 145 -8.75 -10.24 12.66
CA THR A 145 -7.98 -9.40 13.59
C THR A 145 -6.73 -8.85 12.93
N PHE A 146 -6.51 -7.54 13.05
CA PHE A 146 -5.25 -6.90 12.65
C PHE A 146 -4.14 -7.29 13.62
N ASN A 147 -3.28 -8.22 13.23
CA ASN A 147 -2.21 -8.70 14.09
C ASN A 147 -0.90 -8.90 13.32
N PRO A 148 -0.01 -7.89 13.27
CA PRO A 148 1.29 -8.03 12.64
C PRO A 148 2.22 -9.07 13.28
N ASP A 149 2.01 -9.41 14.56
CA ASP A 149 2.86 -10.39 15.27
C ASP A 149 2.89 -11.75 14.56
N ARG A 150 1.85 -12.08 13.76
CA ARG A 150 1.83 -13.31 12.95
C ARG A 150 3.04 -13.43 12.02
N TYR A 151 3.50 -12.31 11.46
CA TYR A 151 4.68 -12.26 10.58
C TYR A 151 6.01 -12.30 11.33
N MET A 152 5.98 -12.18 12.66
CA MET A 152 7.15 -12.37 13.52
C MET A 152 7.40 -13.87 13.82
N HIS A 153 6.38 -14.71 13.64
CA HIS A 153 6.50 -16.16 13.84
C HIS A 153 6.99 -16.88 12.58
N ASN A 154 6.58 -16.41 11.40
CA ASN A 154 7.07 -16.89 10.10
C ASN A 154 6.83 -15.84 9.01
N GLU A 155 7.53 -15.97 7.89
CA GLU A 155 7.52 -15.00 6.78
C GLU A 155 6.13 -14.72 6.19
N HIS A 156 5.22 -15.70 6.26
CA HIS A 156 3.91 -15.66 5.61
C HIS A 156 2.74 -15.31 6.55
N GLY A 157 2.98 -15.22 7.87
CA GLY A 157 1.95 -14.95 8.86
C GLY A 157 0.94 -16.08 9.05
N THR A 158 1.26 -17.30 8.62
CA THR A 158 0.35 -18.45 8.62
C THR A 158 0.42 -19.25 9.92
N LYS A 159 -0.52 -20.16 10.14
CA LYS A 159 -0.44 -21.16 11.22
C LYS A 159 0.76 -22.10 11.00
N ALA A 160 1.28 -22.66 12.09
CA ALA A 160 2.54 -23.43 12.11
C ALA A 160 2.56 -24.69 11.21
N ASN A 161 1.40 -25.27 10.90
CA ASN A 161 1.28 -26.53 10.15
C ASN A 161 0.75 -26.35 8.71
N VAL A 162 0.70 -25.11 8.22
CA VAL A 162 0.26 -24.82 6.86
C VAL A 162 1.43 -25.09 5.91
N ASP A 163 1.19 -25.90 4.87
CA ASP A 163 2.19 -26.10 3.81
C ASP A 163 2.33 -24.83 2.96
N THR A 164 3.45 -24.13 3.15
CA THR A 164 3.80 -22.92 2.41
C THR A 164 4.73 -23.17 1.22
N SER A 165 5.05 -24.42 0.89
CA SER A 165 5.96 -24.73 -0.24
C SER A 165 5.44 -24.23 -1.59
N ASN A 166 4.11 -24.20 -1.76
CA ASN A 166 3.42 -23.64 -2.92
C ASN A 166 2.88 -22.22 -2.68
N PHE A 167 3.22 -21.60 -1.54
CA PHE A 167 2.89 -20.21 -1.29
C PHE A 167 3.81 -19.30 -2.10
N ASN A 168 3.53 -19.13 -3.39
CA ASN A 168 3.99 -17.94 -4.12
C ASN A 168 3.18 -16.70 -3.67
N ARG A 169 2.99 -16.56 -2.34
CA ARG A 169 2.03 -15.64 -1.70
C ARG A 169 2.67 -14.39 -1.11
N ALA A 170 4.00 -14.30 -1.01
CA ALA A 170 4.65 -13.10 -0.48
C ALA A 170 4.16 -11.83 -1.22
N ASP A 171 3.93 -11.98 -2.54
CA ASP A 171 3.49 -10.90 -3.42
C ASP A 171 2.02 -11.03 -3.87
N ILE A 172 1.18 -11.85 -3.21
CA ILE A 172 -0.19 -12.08 -3.71
C ILE A 172 -1.05 -10.81 -3.70
N ALA A 173 -0.71 -9.82 -2.86
CA ALA A 173 -1.27 -8.48 -2.90
C ALA A 173 -1.07 -7.78 -4.27
N PHE A 174 -0.04 -8.18 -5.00
CA PHE A 174 0.35 -7.69 -6.32
C PHE A 174 -0.02 -8.67 -7.45
N GLY A 175 -0.66 -9.79 -7.15
CA GLY A 175 -1.02 -10.83 -8.11
C GLY A 175 0.12 -11.84 -8.34
N SER A 176 0.07 -12.55 -9.47
CA SER A 176 1.07 -13.57 -9.80
C SER A 176 1.17 -13.84 -11.30
N GLY A 177 2.27 -14.49 -11.71
CA GLY A 177 2.50 -14.92 -13.09
C GLY A 177 2.65 -13.76 -14.09
N ARG A 178 2.18 -13.98 -15.32
CA ARG A 178 2.37 -13.03 -16.45
C ARG A 178 1.71 -11.65 -16.26
N ARG A 179 0.82 -11.50 -15.28
CA ARG A 179 0.04 -10.28 -15.02
C ARG A 179 0.27 -9.73 -13.61
N ILE A 180 1.38 -10.13 -12.97
CA ILE A 180 1.81 -9.53 -11.70
C ILE A 180 1.99 -8.01 -11.86
N CYS A 181 1.71 -7.26 -10.80
CA CYS A 181 1.78 -5.80 -10.79
C CYS A 181 3.18 -5.33 -11.23
N PRO A 182 3.29 -4.56 -12.32
CA PRO A 182 4.58 -4.04 -12.77
C PRO A 182 5.16 -2.98 -11.81
N GLY A 183 4.31 -2.36 -10.99
CA GLY A 183 4.69 -1.33 -10.02
C GLY A 183 5.08 -1.87 -8.64
N MET A 184 5.12 -3.18 -8.43
CA MET A 184 5.29 -3.82 -7.12
C MET A 184 6.49 -3.28 -6.32
N HIS A 185 7.65 -3.14 -6.95
CA HIS A 185 8.85 -2.66 -6.25
C HIS A 185 8.74 -1.18 -5.83
N LEU A 186 8.18 -0.34 -6.69
CA LEU A 186 7.94 1.08 -6.36
C LEU A 186 6.91 1.19 -5.24
N ALA A 187 5.82 0.42 -5.32
CA ALA A 187 4.77 0.38 -4.32
C ALA A 187 5.34 -0.09 -2.97
N ASN A 188 6.03 -1.23 -2.91
CA ASN A 188 6.60 -1.74 -1.66
C ASN A 188 7.54 -0.73 -0.99
N ASN A 189 8.46 -0.14 -1.75
CA ASN A 189 9.39 0.87 -1.20
C ASN A 189 8.64 2.11 -0.70
N SER A 190 7.67 2.59 -1.47
CA SER A 190 6.82 3.73 -1.08
C SER A 190 6.01 3.42 0.19
N LEU A 191 5.37 2.26 0.26
CA LEU A 191 4.54 1.86 1.38
C LEU A 191 5.36 1.66 2.65
N LEU A 192 6.53 1.04 2.56
CA LEU A 192 7.46 0.92 3.69
C LEU A 192 7.91 2.30 4.18
N LEU A 193 8.40 3.15 3.27
CA LEU A 193 8.87 4.50 3.59
C LEU A 193 7.78 5.34 4.25
N ASN A 194 6.57 5.34 3.69
CA ASN A 194 5.44 6.07 4.24
C ASN A 194 5.00 5.48 5.59
N THR A 195 4.92 4.15 5.72
CA THR A 195 4.48 3.50 6.97
C THR A 195 5.42 3.83 8.12
N MET A 196 6.75 3.68 7.93
CA MET A 196 7.71 4.01 8.98
C MET A 196 7.75 5.51 9.29
N ASN A 197 7.60 6.39 8.30
CA ASN A 197 7.55 7.84 8.54
C ASN A 197 6.28 8.25 9.29
N LEU A 198 5.11 7.68 8.95
CA LEU A 198 3.86 7.95 9.64
C LEU A 198 3.91 7.48 11.10
N ILE A 199 4.43 6.28 11.35
CA ILE A 199 4.60 5.73 12.71
C ILE A 199 5.68 6.51 13.48
N TRP A 200 6.77 6.91 12.84
CA TRP A 200 7.81 7.72 13.48
C TRP A 200 7.30 9.11 13.87
N ALA A 201 6.47 9.75 13.03
CA ALA A 201 6.05 11.13 13.21
C ALA A 201 4.79 11.32 14.06
N PHE A 202 3.81 10.42 13.93
CA PHE A 202 2.44 10.68 14.37
C PHE A 202 1.85 9.59 15.27
N THR A 203 0.87 10.01 16.06
CA THR A 203 -0.06 9.17 16.80
C THR A 203 -1.42 9.27 16.17
N PHE A 204 -1.91 8.13 15.71
CA PHE A 204 -3.27 7.92 15.23
C PHE A 204 -4.12 7.40 16.39
N GLY A 205 -5.24 8.06 16.65
CA GLY A 205 -6.18 7.66 17.68
C GLY A 205 -7.60 8.06 17.30
N HIS A 206 -8.57 7.57 18.06
CA HIS A 206 -9.97 7.91 17.84
C HIS A 206 -10.19 9.42 17.98
N ALA A 207 -10.97 9.99 17.06
CA ALA A 207 -11.53 11.32 17.25
C ALA A 207 -12.46 11.32 18.47
N VAL A 208 -12.62 12.48 19.11
CA VAL A 208 -13.50 12.63 20.28
C VAL A 208 -14.70 13.46 19.88
N ASP A 209 -15.89 12.97 20.18
CA ASP A 209 -17.13 13.71 19.95
C ASP A 209 -17.19 14.92 20.89
N SER A 210 -17.32 16.12 20.32
CA SER A 210 -17.29 17.39 21.08
C SER A 210 -18.49 17.58 22.00
N ARG A 211 -19.59 16.85 21.81
CA ARG A 211 -20.80 16.92 22.63
C ARG A 211 -20.78 15.88 23.76
N THR A 212 -20.27 14.68 23.50
CA THR A 212 -20.32 13.56 24.46
C THR A 212 -18.99 13.30 25.17
N GLY A 213 -17.87 13.77 24.61
CA GLY A 213 -16.52 13.48 25.11
C GLY A 213 -16.07 12.04 24.88
N GLN A 214 -16.85 11.23 24.16
CA GLN A 214 -16.53 9.81 23.92
C GLN A 214 -15.74 9.63 22.62
N PRO A 215 -14.89 8.58 22.53
CA PRO A 215 -14.24 8.20 21.28
C PRO A 215 -15.26 7.85 20.20
N ILE A 216 -15.07 8.41 19.01
CA ILE A 216 -15.85 8.07 17.82
C ILE A 216 -15.27 6.75 17.26
N PRO A 217 -16.06 5.66 17.24
CA PRO A 217 -15.57 4.39 16.71
C PRO A 217 -15.31 4.51 15.20
N VAL A 218 -14.28 3.81 14.73
CA VAL A 218 -14.01 3.68 13.29
C VAL A 218 -14.59 2.35 12.80
N ASP A 219 -15.22 2.37 11.62
CA ASP A 219 -15.79 1.17 11.01
C ASP A 219 -14.79 0.55 10.04
N LEU A 220 -14.25 -0.62 10.41
CA LEU A 220 -13.26 -1.34 9.63
C LEU A 220 -13.81 -1.93 8.32
N PHE A 221 -15.13 -1.94 8.10
CA PHE A 221 -15.79 -2.50 6.91
C PHE A 221 -16.46 -1.43 6.04
N SER A 222 -16.42 -0.16 6.45
CA SER A 222 -16.97 0.95 5.67
C SER A 222 -16.05 1.35 4.52
N TYR A 223 -16.18 0.65 3.39
CA TYR A 223 -15.37 0.85 2.19
C TYR A 223 -16.19 1.28 0.97
N HIS A 224 -15.54 1.97 0.04
CA HIS A 224 -16.09 2.23 -1.29
C HIS A 224 -16.22 0.92 -2.09
N LYS A 225 -17.25 0.84 -2.94
CA LYS A 225 -17.43 -0.27 -3.88
C LYS A 225 -16.68 0.05 -5.17
N GLY A 226 -15.92 -0.92 -5.69
CA GLY A 226 -15.15 -0.74 -6.91
C GLY A 226 -14.20 -1.92 -7.17
N ILE A 227 -13.42 -1.81 -8.24
CA ILE A 227 -12.31 -2.75 -8.51
C ILE A 227 -11.22 -2.60 -7.46
N LEU A 228 -10.89 -1.34 -7.15
CA LEU A 228 -10.02 -0.97 -6.03
C LEU A 228 -10.89 -0.53 -4.86
N THR A 229 -10.48 -0.89 -3.65
CA THR A 229 -11.20 -0.55 -2.42
C THR A 229 -10.39 0.41 -1.57
N ALA A 230 -11.05 1.48 -1.11
CA ALA A 230 -10.55 2.43 -0.14
C ALA A 230 -11.60 2.60 0.97
N PRO A 231 -11.19 2.87 2.22
CA PRO A 231 -12.16 3.19 3.27
C PRO A 231 -12.91 4.47 2.92
N LYS A 232 -14.18 4.55 3.33
CA LYS A 232 -14.90 5.82 3.29
C LYS A 232 -14.31 6.78 4.31
N ALA A 233 -14.60 8.08 4.15
CA ALA A 233 -14.16 9.09 5.10
C ALA A 233 -14.51 8.70 6.55
N PHE A 234 -13.51 8.70 7.42
CA PHE A 234 -13.63 8.44 8.85
C PHE A 234 -12.91 9.54 9.65
N GLN A 235 -13.32 9.73 10.90
CA GLN A 235 -12.70 10.71 11.78
C GLN A 235 -11.60 10.04 12.61
N CYS A 236 -10.39 10.61 12.56
CA CYS A 236 -9.29 10.22 13.43
C CYS A 236 -8.61 11.47 14.00
N LYS A 237 -8.00 11.31 15.16
CA LYS A 237 -7.13 12.30 15.78
C LYS A 237 -5.69 11.96 15.40
N ILE A 238 -5.04 12.88 14.71
CA ILE A 238 -3.63 12.77 14.34
C ILE A 238 -2.86 13.82 15.14
N THR A 239 -1.90 13.39 15.94
CA THR A 239 -1.03 14.30 16.71
C THR A 239 0.42 13.94 16.47
N CYS A 240 1.30 14.93 16.34
CA CYS A 240 2.74 14.66 16.30
C CYS A 240 3.19 14.02 17.63
N ARG A 241 4.06 13.00 17.55
CA ARG A 241 4.50 12.23 18.72
C ARG A 241 5.25 13.07 19.76
N SER A 242 6.03 14.05 19.32
CA SER A 242 6.68 15.01 20.20
C SER A 242 7.04 16.30 19.48
N LEU A 243 7.36 17.35 20.25
CA LEU A 243 7.87 18.60 19.70
C LEU A 243 9.16 18.40 18.88
N ARG A 244 10.00 17.43 19.27
CA ARG A 244 11.23 17.10 18.55
C ARG A 244 10.96 16.55 17.15
N HIS A 245 9.99 15.65 17.03
CA HIS A 245 9.56 15.13 15.73
C HIS A 245 9.03 16.26 14.84
N ALA A 246 8.18 17.15 15.40
CA ALA A 246 7.65 18.30 14.67
C ALA A 246 8.76 19.21 14.13
N GLN A 247 9.76 19.54 14.96
CA GLN A 247 10.91 20.36 14.56
C GLN A 247 11.71 19.73 13.42
N ILE A 248 11.91 18.41 13.45
CA ILE A 248 12.62 17.70 12.37
C ILE A 248 11.78 17.72 11.10
N ILE A 249 10.47 17.44 11.17
CA ILE A 249 9.58 17.47 10.01
C ILE A 249 9.58 18.86 9.35
N GLU A 250 9.48 19.92 10.15
CA GLU A 250 9.54 21.29 9.65
C GLU A 250 10.90 21.61 9.01
N LYS A 251 12.00 21.11 9.59
CA LYS A 251 13.33 21.28 9.03
C LYS A 251 13.45 20.56 7.67
N GLU A 252 13.06 19.30 7.60
CA GLU A 252 13.09 18.50 6.35
C GLU A 252 12.21 19.13 5.27
N PHE A 253 11.02 19.64 5.65
CA PHE A 253 10.16 20.39 4.73
C PHE A 253 10.88 21.60 4.14
N ARG A 254 11.58 22.39 4.97
CA ARG A 254 12.33 23.57 4.51
C ARG A 254 13.50 23.19 3.59
N GLU A 255 14.23 22.14 3.93
CA GLU A 255 15.36 21.65 3.13
C GLU A 255 14.91 21.08 1.78
N ALA A 256 13.68 20.55 1.71
CA ALA A 256 13.10 20.01 0.49
C ALA A 256 12.58 21.09 -0.48
N ILE A 257 12.31 22.33 -0.02
CA ILE A 257 11.73 23.42 -0.85
C ILE A 257 12.46 23.60 -2.19
N PRO A 258 13.80 23.79 -2.24
CA PRO A 258 14.47 24.10 -3.51
C PRO A 258 14.35 22.96 -4.54
N THR A 259 14.10 21.72 -4.07
CA THR A 259 13.90 20.56 -4.94
C THR A 259 12.52 20.56 -5.58
N PHE A 260 11.50 20.93 -4.82
CA PHE A 260 10.09 20.82 -5.21
C PHE A 260 9.49 22.09 -5.79
N GLU A 261 10.06 23.26 -5.52
CA GLU A 261 9.55 24.56 -5.99
C GLU A 261 9.34 24.60 -7.51
N ARG A 262 10.24 23.98 -8.28
CA ARG A 262 10.12 23.90 -9.76
C ARG A 262 8.93 23.08 -10.27
N PHE A 263 8.30 22.28 -9.41
CA PHE A 263 7.15 21.44 -9.74
C PHE A 263 5.83 22.03 -9.22
N GLU A 264 5.88 23.17 -8.53
CA GLU A 264 4.69 23.89 -8.06
C GLU A 264 4.05 24.65 -9.22
N GLY A 265 3.12 23.98 -9.90
CA GLY A 265 2.29 24.56 -10.94
C GLY A 265 0.81 24.37 -10.63
N ASN A 266 -0.01 25.34 -11.03
CA ASN A 266 -1.48 25.31 -10.86
C ASN A 266 -1.95 25.22 -9.40
N LEU A 267 -1.23 25.85 -8.47
CA LEU A 267 -1.62 25.93 -7.07
C LEU A 267 -2.92 26.73 -6.93
N SER A 268 -3.75 26.37 -5.95
CA SER A 268 -4.87 27.21 -5.57
C SER A 268 -4.36 28.49 -4.89
N ALA A 269 -5.16 29.56 -4.89
CA ALA A 269 -4.80 30.79 -4.18
C ALA A 269 -4.56 30.56 -2.67
N GLU A 270 -5.23 29.56 -2.09
CA GLU A 270 -5.05 29.13 -0.70
C GLU A 270 -3.68 28.48 -0.52
N ASP A 271 -3.30 27.54 -1.39
CA ASP A 271 -1.99 26.88 -1.34
C ASP A 271 -0.84 27.86 -1.57
N GLU A 272 -1.00 28.80 -2.51
CA GLU A 272 -0.01 29.86 -2.74
C GLU A 272 0.17 30.75 -1.49
N ALA A 273 -0.94 31.12 -0.85
CA ALA A 273 -0.90 31.94 0.37
C ALA A 273 -0.24 31.18 1.52
N TRP A 274 -0.56 29.89 1.69
CA TRP A 274 0.05 29.03 2.69
C TRP A 274 1.56 28.89 2.46
N LEU A 275 1.99 28.55 1.24
CA LEU A 275 3.42 28.46 0.91
C LEU A 275 4.16 29.77 1.16
N LYS A 276 3.57 30.92 0.79
CA LYS A 276 4.17 32.23 1.09
C LYS A 276 4.31 32.47 2.59
N ALA A 277 3.35 32.05 3.41
CA ALA A 277 3.39 32.21 4.85
C ALA A 277 4.39 31.24 5.52
N THR A 278 4.51 30.01 5.02
CA THR A 278 5.38 28.97 5.61
C THR A 278 6.85 29.08 5.19
N ARG A 279 7.13 29.76 4.07
CA ARG A 279 8.49 29.94 3.53
C ARG A 279 9.19 31.24 3.94
N GLN A 280 8.49 32.16 4.60
CA GLN A 280 9.07 33.37 5.19
C GLN A 280 9.81 33.05 6.48
#